data_AF-A0A7K2YXG5-F1
#
_entry.id   AF-A0A7K2YXG5-F1
#
_cell.length_a   1.000
_cell.length_b   1.000
_cell.length_c   1.000
_cell.angle_alpha   90.00
_cell.angle_beta   90.00
_cell.angle_gamma   90.00
#
_symmetry.space_group_name_H-M   'P 1'
#
loop_
_entity.id
_entity.type
_entity.pdbx_description
1 polymer ?
#
loop_
_entity_poly.entity_id
_entity_poly.type
_entity_poly.pdbx_seq_one_letter_code
_entity_poly.pdbx_strand_id
1 'polypeptide(L)'
;MRREEVSAVVAQIFGGEQREWQTTGADRFEVMTGTSKVKILLAGPCAVAIDMRRWSRGSLVHHCDGEWFLSPESRKGDLCGCPHSIVERKARVKRGLGPQPNVDLSFRLVDAPDLGVFRMKSISWKFAENASVLKDAIGSALGESVCGLELEAVELKGGTRYVKPVLRSLVGYPADVERNPARPGALPGGLGHRH
;
A
#
# COMPACT_ATOMS: atom_id res chain seq x y z
N MET A 1 19.52 7.22 -0.70
CA MET A 1 19.35 7.05 -2.15
C MET A 1 18.43 8.14 -2.67
N ARG A 2 18.73 8.73 -3.82
CA ARG A 2 17.85 9.75 -4.44
C ARG A 2 16.64 9.06 -5.07
N ARG A 3 15.49 9.76 -5.18
CA ARG A 3 14.26 9.17 -5.74
C ARG A 3 14.42 8.67 -7.19
N GLU A 4 15.23 9.39 -7.97
CA GLU A 4 15.61 9.01 -9.33
C GLU A 4 16.29 7.64 -9.39
N GLU A 5 17.28 7.42 -8.52
CA GLU A 5 18.01 6.15 -8.41
C GLU A 5 17.05 5.02 -7.99
N VAL A 6 16.15 5.29 -7.04
CA VAL A 6 15.13 4.31 -6.62
C VAL A 6 14.24 3.90 -7.79
N SER A 7 13.69 4.86 -8.54
CA SER A 7 12.82 4.54 -9.69
C SER A 7 13.56 3.81 -10.81
N ALA A 8 14.84 4.14 -11.06
CA ALA A 8 15.66 3.43 -12.04
C ALA A 8 15.83 1.94 -11.67
N VAL A 9 16.15 1.66 -10.40
CA VAL A 9 16.30 0.28 -9.92
C VAL A 9 14.96 -0.47 -9.96
N VAL A 10 13.85 0.19 -9.59
CA VAL A 10 12.51 -0.42 -9.68
C VAL A 10 12.16 -0.79 -11.13
N ALA A 11 12.44 0.11 -12.09
CA ALA A 11 12.22 -0.16 -13.52
C ALA A 11 13.10 -1.31 -14.03
N GLN A 12 14.34 -1.42 -13.55
CA GLN A 12 15.23 -2.52 -13.91
C GLN A 12 14.74 -3.88 -13.38
N ILE A 13 14.26 -3.93 -12.13
CA ILE A 13 13.83 -5.17 -11.48
C ILE A 13 12.52 -5.69 -12.06
N PHE A 14 11.53 -4.82 -12.22
CA PHE A 14 10.18 -5.21 -12.65
C PHE A 14 9.94 -4.99 -14.14
N GLY A 15 10.98 -4.60 -14.89
CA GLY A 15 10.86 -4.13 -16.26
C GLY A 15 10.03 -2.83 -16.35
N GLY A 16 10.10 -2.17 -17.50
CA GLY A 16 9.38 -0.94 -17.76
C GLY A 16 10.30 0.25 -17.95
N GLU A 17 9.71 1.44 -17.89
CA GLU A 17 10.39 2.70 -18.19
C GLU A 17 10.19 3.69 -17.05
N GLN A 18 11.30 4.23 -16.53
CA GLN A 18 11.28 5.38 -15.65
C GLN A 18 11.00 6.63 -16.48
N ARG A 19 10.07 7.46 -16.02
CA ARG A 19 9.73 8.74 -16.66
C ARG A 19 9.60 9.83 -15.61
N GLU A 20 9.82 11.06 -16.04
CA GLU A 20 9.46 12.21 -15.23
C GLU A 20 7.94 12.37 -15.22
N TRP A 21 7.39 12.56 -14.02
CA TRP A 21 5.98 12.85 -13.82
C TRP A 21 5.81 14.33 -13.52
N GLN A 22 5.04 15.04 -14.36
CA GLN A 22 4.68 16.44 -14.13
C GLN A 22 3.65 16.54 -12.99
N THR A 23 4.17 16.61 -11.77
CA THR A 23 3.37 16.79 -10.55
C THR A 23 3.81 18.05 -9.81
N THR A 24 2.90 18.66 -9.05
CA THR A 24 3.22 19.75 -8.11
C THR A 24 3.87 19.24 -6.83
N GLY A 25 3.89 17.91 -6.62
CA GLY A 25 4.51 17.25 -5.48
C GLY A 25 5.99 16.92 -5.69
N ALA A 26 6.62 16.40 -4.63
CA ALA A 26 8.03 16.02 -4.66
C ALA A 26 8.29 14.68 -5.40
N ASP A 27 7.24 13.97 -5.81
CA ASP A 27 7.29 12.66 -6.49
C ASP A 27 7.43 12.86 -8.01
N ARG A 28 8.62 13.29 -8.44
CA ARG A 28 8.91 13.68 -9.82
C ARG A 28 9.15 12.52 -10.79
N PHE A 29 9.15 11.28 -10.32
CA PHE A 29 9.45 10.10 -11.13
C PHE A 29 8.38 9.04 -10.98
N GLU A 30 7.99 8.44 -12.09
CA GLU A 30 7.11 7.27 -12.15
C GLU A 30 7.78 6.14 -12.92
N VAL A 31 7.35 4.91 -12.65
CA VAL A 31 7.80 3.71 -13.38
C VAL A 31 6.59 3.09 -14.07
N MET A 32 6.61 3.11 -15.40
CA MET A 32 5.58 2.48 -16.22
C MET A 32 5.99 1.04 -16.52
N THR A 33 5.34 0.09 -15.87
CA THR A 33 5.64 -1.35 -15.99
C THR A 33 4.41 -2.16 -16.37
N GLY A 34 4.63 -3.25 -17.12
CA GLY A 34 3.61 -4.27 -17.39
C GLY A 34 3.48 -5.30 -16.25
N THR A 35 4.36 -5.25 -15.25
CA THR A 35 4.33 -6.15 -14.11
C THR A 35 3.08 -5.90 -13.26
N SER A 36 2.22 -6.91 -13.17
CA SER A 36 0.98 -6.86 -12.40
C SER A 36 1.09 -7.41 -10.98
N LYS A 37 2.29 -7.86 -10.57
CA LYS A 37 2.52 -8.47 -9.26
C LYS A 37 3.91 -8.14 -8.74
N VAL A 38 4.00 -7.78 -7.47
CA VAL A 38 5.27 -7.58 -6.77
C VAL A 38 5.24 -8.31 -5.43
N LYS A 39 6.38 -8.87 -5.03
CA LYS A 39 6.54 -9.46 -3.69
C LYS A 39 6.99 -8.36 -2.73
N ILE A 40 6.29 -8.25 -1.61
CA ILE A 40 6.51 -7.21 -0.61
C ILE A 40 6.83 -7.81 0.76
N LEU A 41 7.63 -7.08 1.54
CA LEU A 41 7.91 -7.36 2.94
C LEU A 41 7.09 -6.40 3.80
N LEU A 42 6.28 -6.97 4.69
CA LEU A 42 5.55 -6.24 5.72
C LEU A 42 6.24 -6.44 7.06
N ALA A 43 6.60 -5.34 7.74
CA ALA A 43 7.29 -5.37 9.03
C ALA A 43 6.41 -5.90 10.19
N GLY A 44 5.13 -6.13 9.94
CA GLY A 44 4.14 -6.60 10.91
C GLY A 44 2.75 -6.01 10.64
N PRO A 45 1.75 -6.29 11.50
CA PRO A 45 0.38 -5.82 11.30
C PRO A 45 0.24 -4.28 11.29
N CYS A 46 1.15 -3.56 11.97
CA CYS A 46 1.17 -2.09 11.95
C CYS A 46 1.55 -1.51 10.59
N ALA A 47 2.18 -2.29 9.71
CA ALA A 47 2.48 -1.89 8.33
C ALA A 47 1.22 -1.76 7.47
N VAL A 48 0.08 -2.28 7.95
CA VAL A 48 -1.25 -2.19 7.34
C VAL A 48 -2.15 -1.35 8.24
N ALA A 49 -2.19 -0.03 8.01
CA ALA A 49 -3.14 0.84 8.69
C ALA A 49 -4.45 0.90 7.90
N ILE A 50 -5.56 0.70 8.61
CA ILE A 50 -6.91 0.75 8.06
C ILE A 50 -7.72 1.62 9.01
N ASP A 51 -8.23 2.72 8.49
CA ASP A 51 -9.07 3.65 9.23
C ASP A 51 -10.18 4.20 8.31
N MET A 52 -11.07 5.00 8.87
CA MET A 52 -12.21 5.59 8.22
C MET A 52 -12.10 7.12 8.29
N ARG A 53 -12.06 7.79 7.15
CA ARG A 53 -11.87 9.25 7.06
C ARG A 53 -12.98 9.92 6.28
N ARG A 54 -13.45 11.06 6.78
CA ARG A 54 -14.29 12.01 6.03
C ARG A 54 -13.56 13.32 5.91
N TRP A 55 -13.34 13.75 4.67
CA TRP A 55 -12.79 15.06 4.35
C TRP A 55 -13.91 15.99 3.90
N SER A 56 -13.87 17.23 4.35
CA SER A 56 -14.77 18.29 3.89
C SER A 56 -13.98 19.58 3.76
N ARG A 57 -14.04 20.21 2.58
CA ARG A 57 -13.33 21.47 2.27
C ARG A 57 -11.86 21.46 2.70
N GLY A 58 -11.15 20.36 2.43
CA GLY A 58 -9.73 20.20 2.78
C GLY A 58 -9.44 19.87 4.26
N SER A 59 -10.46 19.83 5.12
CA SER A 59 -10.30 19.49 6.54
C SER A 59 -10.79 18.08 6.85
N LEU A 60 -10.10 17.39 7.75
CA LEU A 60 -10.51 16.08 8.27
C LEU A 60 -11.62 16.30 9.32
N VAL A 61 -12.86 15.98 8.96
CA VAL A 61 -14.04 16.22 9.82
C VAL A 61 -14.52 14.96 10.55
N HIS A 62 -14.00 13.79 10.19
CA HIS A 62 -14.27 12.53 10.89
C HIS A 62 -13.10 11.57 10.69
N HIS A 63 -12.61 10.98 11.77
CA HIS A 63 -11.55 9.96 11.73
C HIS A 63 -11.82 8.90 12.80
N CYS A 64 -12.10 7.68 12.38
CA CYS A 64 -12.44 6.56 13.27
C CYS A 64 -11.86 5.24 12.74
N ASP A 65 -11.88 4.18 13.54
CA ASP A 65 -11.61 2.80 13.09
C ASP A 65 -12.88 2.11 12.55
N GLY A 66 -14.00 2.81 12.58
CA GLY A 66 -15.32 2.30 12.24
C GLY A 66 -16.23 2.10 13.44
N GLU A 67 -15.70 2.15 14.67
CA GLU A 67 -16.46 2.07 15.91
C GLU A 67 -16.12 3.23 16.84
N TRP A 68 -14.84 3.55 17.00
CA TRP A 68 -14.31 4.56 17.90
C TRP A 68 -13.59 5.69 17.15
N PHE A 69 -13.71 6.91 17.64
CA PHE A 69 -12.92 8.03 17.12
C PHE A 69 -11.43 7.81 17.37
N LEU A 70 -10.63 8.03 16.33
CA LEU A 70 -9.15 8.03 16.38
C LEU A 70 -8.59 9.45 16.50
N SER A 71 -9.34 10.44 16.02
CA SER A 71 -9.06 11.87 16.21
C SER A 71 -10.33 12.69 15.97
N PRO A 72 -10.45 13.94 16.49
CA PRO A 72 -9.43 14.68 17.24
C PRO A 72 -9.18 14.09 18.64
N GLU A 73 -8.07 14.48 19.28
CA GLU A 73 -7.68 13.95 20.60
C GLU A 73 -8.80 14.13 21.65
N SER A 74 -9.54 15.24 21.57
CA SER A 74 -10.67 15.55 22.47
C SER A 74 -11.85 14.57 22.37
N ARG A 75 -11.87 13.70 21.36
CA ARG A 75 -12.93 12.70 21.14
C ARG A 75 -12.38 11.28 21.02
N LYS A 76 -11.08 11.11 21.13
CA LYS A 76 -10.44 9.82 20.87
C LYS A 76 -10.92 8.79 21.89
N GLY A 77 -11.39 7.64 21.40
CA GLY A 77 -12.02 6.61 22.23
C GLY A 77 -13.53 6.79 22.44
N ASP A 78 -14.15 7.87 21.97
CA ASP A 78 -15.61 8.00 21.94
C ASP A 78 -16.21 7.18 20.81
N LEU A 79 -17.47 6.72 20.98
CA LEU A 79 -18.23 6.12 19.89
C LEU A 79 -18.34 7.07 18.70
N CYS A 80 -18.02 6.56 17.50
CA CYS A 80 -17.97 7.38 16.30
C CYS A 80 -19.35 7.69 15.70
N GLY A 81 -20.37 6.88 16.03
CA GLY A 81 -21.71 6.99 15.47
C GLY A 81 -21.82 6.54 14.00
N CYS A 82 -20.79 5.85 13.46
CA CYS A 82 -20.91 5.20 12.16
C CYS A 82 -21.89 4.03 12.26
N PRO A 83 -22.78 3.85 11.26
CA PRO A 83 -23.72 2.74 11.28
C PRO A 83 -22.98 1.40 11.16
N HIS A 84 -23.46 0.34 11.80
CA HIS A 84 -22.82 -0.99 11.69
C HIS A 84 -22.99 -1.59 10.28
N SER A 85 -24.07 -1.27 9.58
CA SER A 85 -24.35 -1.78 8.23
C SER A 85 -23.40 -1.21 7.18
N ILE A 86 -22.67 -2.09 6.48
CA ILE A 86 -21.82 -1.72 5.34
C ILE A 86 -22.60 -1.05 4.21
N VAL A 87 -23.86 -1.46 4.00
CA VAL A 87 -24.74 -0.86 2.98
C VAL A 87 -25.03 0.59 3.33
N GLU A 88 -25.35 0.85 4.60
CA GLU A 88 -25.61 2.21 5.06
C GLU A 88 -24.34 3.08 5.06
N ARG A 89 -23.19 2.52 5.45
CA ARG A 89 -21.90 3.23 5.38
C ARG A 89 -21.62 3.69 3.95
N LYS A 90 -21.72 2.80 2.97
CA LYS A 90 -21.54 3.12 1.55
C LYS A 90 -22.54 4.18 1.06
N ALA A 91 -23.80 4.09 1.47
CA ALA A 91 -24.82 5.09 1.14
C ALA A 91 -24.51 6.47 1.73
N ARG A 92 -24.03 6.56 2.98
CA ARG A 92 -23.60 7.82 3.61
C ARG A 92 -22.38 8.42 2.92
N VAL A 93 -21.39 7.60 2.55
CA VAL A 93 -20.22 8.06 1.77
C VAL A 93 -20.64 8.62 0.41
N LYS A 94 -21.53 7.92 -0.32
CA LYS A 94 -22.05 8.38 -1.61
C LYS A 94 -22.76 9.75 -1.51
N ARG A 95 -23.36 10.04 -0.35
CA ARG A 95 -23.99 11.34 -0.04
C ARG A 95 -23.02 12.38 0.54
N GLY A 96 -21.75 12.06 0.73
CA GLY A 96 -20.75 12.93 1.36
C GLY A 96 -20.92 13.12 2.87
N LEU A 97 -21.69 12.24 3.53
CA LEU A 97 -22.06 12.35 4.95
C LEU A 97 -21.34 11.36 5.86
N GLY A 98 -20.73 10.32 5.31
CA GLY A 98 -20.00 9.30 6.07
C GLY A 98 -18.50 9.32 5.79
N PRO A 99 -17.68 8.79 6.71
CA PRO A 99 -16.29 8.50 6.40
C PRO A 99 -16.19 7.30 5.45
N GLN A 100 -15.20 7.34 4.58
CA GLN A 100 -14.83 6.25 3.68
C GLN A 100 -13.58 5.55 4.20
N PRO A 101 -13.32 4.29 3.81
CA PRO A 101 -12.10 3.61 4.23
C PRO A 101 -10.87 4.33 3.67
N ASN A 102 -9.80 4.24 4.42
CA ASN A 102 -8.47 4.67 4.03
C ASN A 102 -7.49 3.59 4.50
N VAL A 103 -6.88 2.92 3.52
CA VAL A 103 -5.80 1.96 3.73
C VAL A 103 -4.49 2.66 3.46
N ASP A 104 -3.57 2.52 4.38
CA ASP A 104 -2.21 3.00 4.29
C ASP A 104 -1.24 1.84 4.51
N LEU A 105 -0.67 1.36 3.40
CA LEU A 105 0.22 0.21 3.37
C LEU A 105 1.65 0.69 3.27
N SER A 106 2.49 0.34 4.23
CA SER A 106 3.94 0.55 4.19
C SER A 106 4.65 -0.78 3.99
N PHE A 107 5.58 -0.86 3.04
CA PHE A 107 6.24 -2.13 2.69
C PHE A 107 7.62 -1.91 2.10
N ARG A 108 8.45 -2.96 2.08
CA ARG A 108 9.68 -3.00 1.28
C ARG A 108 9.52 -3.98 0.13
N LEU A 109 10.29 -3.81 -0.94
CA LEU A 109 10.31 -4.78 -2.03
C LEU A 109 11.20 -5.96 -1.66
N VAL A 110 10.72 -7.19 -1.90
CA VAL A 110 11.51 -8.40 -1.61
C VAL A 110 12.77 -8.46 -2.48
N ASP A 111 12.65 -8.06 -3.75
CA ASP A 111 13.75 -8.12 -4.72
C ASP A 111 14.80 -7.01 -4.51
N ALA A 112 14.46 -5.95 -3.76
CA ALA A 112 15.38 -4.86 -3.42
C ALA A 112 15.00 -4.18 -2.08
N PRO A 113 15.23 -4.86 -0.94
CA PRO A 113 14.85 -4.37 0.38
C PRO A 113 15.56 -3.08 0.79
N ASP A 114 16.73 -2.80 0.22
CA ASP A 114 17.59 -1.66 0.57
C ASP A 114 17.16 -0.35 -0.10
N LEU A 115 16.17 -0.39 -1.01
CA LEU A 115 15.58 0.81 -1.61
C LEU A 115 14.74 1.64 -0.62
N GLY A 116 14.47 1.08 0.57
CA GLY A 116 13.70 1.73 1.63
C GLY A 116 12.24 1.31 1.62
N VAL A 117 11.41 2.12 2.30
CA VAL A 117 9.99 1.84 2.51
C VAL A 117 9.14 2.54 1.45
N PHE A 118 8.34 1.75 0.77
CA PHE A 118 7.30 2.15 -0.16
C PHE A 118 5.98 2.32 0.58
N ARG A 119 5.11 3.16 0.02
CA ARG A 119 3.79 3.44 0.59
C ARG A 119 2.74 3.38 -0.50
N MET A 120 1.66 2.64 -0.25
CA MET A 120 0.46 2.64 -1.10
C MET A 120 -0.74 3.10 -0.28
N LYS A 121 -1.53 4.00 -0.86
CA LYS A 121 -2.78 4.49 -0.26
C LYS A 121 -3.96 4.08 -1.11
N SER A 122 -5.06 3.69 -0.47
CA SER A 122 -6.29 3.32 -1.17
C SER A 122 -7.52 3.65 -0.35
N ILE A 123 -8.57 4.12 -1.03
CA ILE A 123 -9.89 4.39 -0.44
C ILE A 123 -10.94 3.34 -0.84
N SER A 124 -10.49 2.23 -1.43
CA SER A 124 -11.37 1.17 -1.92
C SER A 124 -11.89 0.31 -0.77
N TRP A 125 -13.21 0.16 -0.67
CA TRP A 125 -13.85 -0.77 0.26
C TRP A 125 -13.37 -2.21 0.08
N LYS A 126 -13.21 -2.67 -1.16
CA LYS A 126 -12.80 -4.05 -1.41
C LYS A 126 -11.34 -4.27 -1.04
N PHE A 127 -10.50 -3.25 -1.24
CA PHE A 127 -9.11 -3.31 -0.79
C PHE A 127 -9.00 -3.26 0.73
N ALA A 128 -9.80 -2.43 1.41
CA ALA A 128 -9.84 -2.38 2.88
C ALA A 128 -10.26 -3.72 3.51
N GLU A 129 -11.28 -4.38 2.95
CA GLU A 129 -11.69 -5.73 3.37
C GLU A 129 -10.54 -6.73 3.20
N ASN A 130 -9.92 -6.77 2.03
CA ASN A 130 -8.78 -7.66 1.76
C ASN A 130 -7.56 -7.36 2.64
N ALA A 131 -7.26 -6.09 2.90
CA ALA A 131 -6.18 -5.66 3.78
C ALA A 131 -6.45 -6.07 5.24
N SER A 132 -7.70 -6.01 5.70
CA SER A 132 -8.09 -6.47 7.05
C SER A 132 -7.81 -7.97 7.21
N VAL A 133 -8.26 -8.78 6.26
CA VAL A 133 -8.01 -10.23 6.27
C VAL A 133 -6.52 -10.55 6.29
N LEU A 134 -5.72 -9.85 5.48
CA LEU A 134 -4.26 -10.02 5.50
C LEU A 134 -3.67 -9.62 6.84
N LYS A 135 -4.07 -8.46 7.39
CA LYS A 135 -3.56 -7.93 8.65
C LYS A 135 -3.77 -8.92 9.80
N ASP A 136 -4.95 -9.54 9.87
CA ASP A 136 -5.25 -10.56 10.87
C ASP A 136 -4.38 -11.80 10.67
N ALA A 137 -4.19 -12.25 9.42
CA ALA A 137 -3.34 -13.40 9.09
C ALA A 137 -1.86 -13.18 9.48
N ILE A 138 -1.31 -11.99 9.23
CA ILE A 138 0.08 -11.67 9.59
C ILE A 138 0.25 -11.26 11.06
N GLY A 139 -0.84 -10.89 11.75
CA GLY A 139 -0.82 -10.55 13.18
C GLY A 139 -0.43 -11.72 14.09
N SER A 140 -0.53 -12.94 13.57
CA SER A 140 -0.11 -14.17 14.27
C SER A 140 1.33 -14.58 13.97
N ALA A 141 2.00 -13.93 13.00
CA ALA A 141 3.35 -14.23 12.60
C ALA A 141 4.39 -13.49 13.46
N LEU A 142 5.50 -14.15 13.78
CA LEU A 142 6.66 -13.50 14.41
C LEU A 142 7.54 -12.89 13.32
N GLY A 143 7.69 -11.56 13.34
CA GLY A 143 8.60 -10.83 12.45
C GLY A 143 7.98 -10.44 11.10
N GLU A 144 8.84 -10.28 10.09
CA GLU A 144 8.41 -9.81 8.78
C GLU A 144 7.63 -10.87 8.01
N SER A 145 6.60 -10.43 7.29
CA SER A 145 5.78 -11.30 6.45
C SER A 145 6.02 -10.99 4.97
N VAL A 146 6.34 -12.03 4.20
CA VAL A 146 6.38 -11.95 2.73
C VAL A 146 4.94 -12.04 2.22
N CYS A 147 4.53 -11.10 1.37
CA CYS A 147 3.19 -11.03 0.79
C CYS A 147 3.27 -10.68 -0.70
N GLY A 148 2.20 -10.96 -1.44
CA GLY A 148 2.01 -10.46 -2.80
C GLY A 148 1.16 -9.19 -2.81
N LEU A 149 1.58 -8.18 -3.56
CA LEU A 149 0.73 -7.06 -3.97
C LEU A 149 0.52 -7.17 -5.48
N GLU A 150 -0.73 -7.39 -5.88
CA GLU A 150 -1.09 -7.77 -7.25
C GLU A 150 -2.24 -6.94 -7.80
N LEU A 151 -2.33 -6.84 -9.12
CA LEU A 151 -3.48 -6.31 -9.85
C LEU A 151 -4.34 -7.45 -10.36
N GLU A 152 -5.57 -7.53 -9.89
CA GLU A 152 -6.56 -8.51 -10.33
C GLU A 152 -7.52 -7.85 -11.33
N ALA A 153 -7.67 -8.45 -12.52
CA ALA A 153 -8.65 -8.02 -13.50
C ALA A 153 -10.06 -8.42 -13.04
N VAL A 154 -10.99 -7.47 -13.12
CA VAL A 154 -12.40 -7.66 -12.83
C VAL A 154 -13.22 -7.31 -14.05
N GLU A 155 -14.15 -8.19 -14.40
CA GLU A 155 -15.12 -7.98 -15.46
C GLU A 155 -16.51 -7.82 -14.84
N LEU A 156 -17.18 -6.72 -15.17
CA LEU A 156 -18.53 -6.44 -14.73
C LEU A 156 -19.54 -6.98 -15.75
N LYS A 157 -20.77 -7.23 -15.28
CA LYS A 157 -21.92 -7.46 -16.16
C LYS A 157 -22.04 -6.26 -17.10
N GLY A 158 -22.01 -6.51 -18.41
CA GLY A 158 -21.97 -5.46 -19.45
C GLY A 158 -20.58 -5.22 -20.06
N GLY A 159 -19.59 -6.08 -19.79
CA GLY A 159 -18.30 -6.10 -20.51
C GLY A 159 -17.29 -5.04 -20.07
N THR A 160 -17.60 -4.23 -19.07
CA THR A 160 -16.64 -3.27 -18.51
C THR A 160 -15.56 -4.01 -17.71
N ARG A 161 -14.29 -3.82 -18.08
CA ARG A 161 -13.13 -4.39 -17.41
C ARG A 161 -12.34 -3.32 -16.67
N TYR A 162 -11.95 -3.61 -15.43
CA TYR A 162 -11.02 -2.78 -14.66
C TYR A 162 -10.06 -3.66 -13.87
N VAL A 163 -9.01 -3.07 -13.29
CA VAL A 163 -8.09 -3.77 -12.38
C VAL A 163 -8.23 -3.21 -10.97
N LYS A 164 -8.09 -4.08 -9.97
CA LYS A 164 -8.05 -3.69 -8.56
C LYS A 164 -6.78 -4.22 -7.91
N PRO A 165 -6.18 -3.49 -6.96
CA PRO A 165 -5.12 -4.05 -6.14
C PRO A 165 -5.69 -5.13 -5.21
N VAL A 166 -4.91 -6.18 -4.97
CA VAL A 166 -5.17 -7.22 -3.98
C VAL A 166 -3.87 -7.58 -3.27
N LEU A 167 -3.98 -7.85 -1.97
CA LEU A 167 -2.93 -8.41 -1.15
C LEU A 167 -3.16 -9.90 -0.95
N ARG A 168 -2.08 -10.68 -1.09
CA ARG A 168 -2.07 -12.13 -0.84
C ARG A 168 -1.04 -12.48 0.22
N SER A 169 -1.46 -13.21 1.24
CA SER A 169 -0.53 -13.83 2.18
C SER A 169 0.25 -14.92 1.47
N LEU A 170 1.56 -14.98 1.72
CA LEU A 170 2.42 -16.07 1.25
C LEU A 170 2.87 -16.95 2.43
N VAL A 171 2.14 -16.96 3.56
CA VAL A 171 2.39 -17.91 4.66
C VAL A 171 2.37 -19.34 4.11
N GLY A 172 3.51 -20.03 4.20
CA GLY A 172 3.74 -21.37 3.62
C GLY A 172 4.49 -21.39 2.27
N TYR A 173 4.92 -20.24 1.74
CA TYR A 173 5.78 -20.20 0.57
C TYR A 173 7.18 -20.67 0.96
N PRO A 174 7.72 -21.73 0.35
CA PRO A 174 8.96 -22.31 0.83
C PRO A 174 10.10 -21.30 0.59
N ALA A 175 11.04 -21.27 1.53
CA ALA A 175 12.14 -20.30 1.60
C ALA A 175 13.18 -20.44 0.47
N ASP A 176 12.85 -21.21 -0.56
CA ASP A 176 13.67 -21.62 -1.69
C ASP A 176 12.99 -21.21 -3.02
N VAL A 177 12.64 -19.93 -3.17
CA VAL A 177 12.41 -19.39 -4.51
C VAL A 177 13.52 -18.40 -4.80
N GLU A 178 14.46 -18.87 -5.63
CA GLU A 178 15.65 -18.18 -6.12
C GLU A 178 15.45 -16.66 -6.21
N ARG A 179 16.31 -15.92 -5.50
CA ARG A 179 16.56 -14.51 -5.81
C ARG A 179 16.89 -14.44 -7.30
N ASN A 180 16.18 -13.58 -8.04
CA ASN A 180 16.45 -13.33 -9.44
C ASN A 180 17.97 -13.04 -9.63
N PRO A 181 18.71 -13.85 -10.41
CA PRO A 181 20.17 -13.70 -10.57
C PRO A 181 20.56 -12.43 -11.33
N ALA A 182 19.61 -11.68 -11.89
CA ALA A 182 19.84 -10.37 -12.51
C ALA A 182 20.06 -9.28 -11.44
N ARG A 183 21.12 -9.43 -10.65
CA ARG A 183 21.64 -8.39 -9.76
C ARG A 183 22.48 -7.44 -10.61
N PRO A 184 22.07 -6.20 -10.89
CA PRO A 184 23.05 -5.16 -11.19
C PRO A 184 23.99 -5.07 -9.99
N GLY A 185 25.29 -5.24 -10.26
CA GLY A 185 26.33 -5.21 -9.25
C GLY A 185 26.24 -3.98 -8.35
N ALA A 186 26.67 -4.15 -7.11
CA ALA A 186 26.81 -3.08 -6.14
C ALA A 186 27.39 -1.82 -6.81
N LEU A 187 26.73 -0.68 -6.59
CA LEU A 187 27.26 0.63 -6.95
C LEU A 187 28.71 0.71 -6.41
N PRO A 188 29.72 1.00 -7.25
CA PRO A 188 31.10 1.04 -6.79
C PRO A 188 31.24 2.11 -5.70
N GLY A 189 31.72 1.68 -4.53
CA GLY A 189 32.10 2.56 -3.45
C GLY A 189 33.18 3.54 -3.91
N GLY A 190 32.81 4.81 -3.97
CA GLY A 190 33.73 5.90 -4.25
C GLY A 190 34.67 6.13 -3.07
N LEU A 191 35.89 5.61 -3.23
CA LEU A 191 37.19 6.20 -2.91
C LEU A 191 37.35 6.83 -1.53
N GLY A 192 38.10 6.11 -0.68
CA GLY A 192 38.79 6.71 0.44
C GLY A 192 39.84 7.71 -0.01
N HIS A 193 39.98 8.78 0.76
CA HIS A 193 41.20 9.56 0.81
C HIS A 193 41.76 9.49 2.23
N ARG A 194 42.89 8.80 2.36
CA ARG A 194 43.92 9.13 3.34
C ARG A 194 44.83 10.16 2.67
N HIS A 195 45.01 11.32 3.28
CA HIS A 195 46.27 11.83 3.80
C HIS A 195 45.99 13.06 4.66
#